data_AF-A0A9X4AQJ2-F1
#
_entry.id   AF-A0A9X4AQJ2-F1
#
_cell.length_a   1.000
_cell.length_b   1.000
_cell.length_c   1.000
_cell.angle_alpha   90.00
_cell.angle_beta   90.00
_cell.angle_gamma   90.00
#
_symmetry.space_group_name_H-M   'P 1'
#
loop_
_entity.id
_entity.type
_entity.pdbx_description
1 polymer ?
#
loop_
_entity_poly.entity_id
_entity_poly.type
_entity_poly.pdbx_seq_one_letter_code
_entity_poly.pdbx_strand_id
1 'polypeptide(L)'
;MTLDEIRAVLEAQQWPVERLSEATLRSRFRSKDRIFPLFVHLEPLFVTFAVIPYARLPEEPETAEAVMTRLLKLNREINLAKYSVDDDGDIILSVEYRIEHLDPSEIRDAVDVLSFYADKHHEDVHKLASP
;
A
#
# COMPACT_ATOMS: atom_id res chain seq x y z
N MET A 1 3.65 0.39 19.81
CA MET A 1 3.15 1.63 19.19
C MET A 1 1.63 1.57 19.03
N THR A 2 0.96 2.70 19.16
CA THR A 2 -0.50 2.89 19.07
C THR A 2 -0.87 3.61 17.77
N LEU A 3 -2.17 3.60 17.40
CA LEU A 3 -2.65 4.30 16.21
C LEU A 3 -2.42 5.82 16.30
N ASP A 4 -2.58 6.41 17.50
CA ASP A 4 -2.37 7.84 17.71
C ASP A 4 -0.88 8.23 17.60
N GLU A 5 0.03 7.36 18.03
CA GLU A 5 1.48 7.54 17.83
C GLU A 5 1.83 7.48 16.34
N ILE A 6 1.26 6.51 15.59
CA ILE A 6 1.45 6.42 14.14
C ILE A 6 0.93 7.69 13.44
N ARG A 7 -0.29 8.14 13.80
CA ARG A 7 -0.86 9.38 13.27
C ARG A 7 0.08 10.57 13.51
N ALA A 8 0.59 10.72 14.73
CA ALA A 8 1.48 11.82 15.07
C ALA A 8 2.76 11.82 14.23
N VAL A 9 3.34 10.65 13.95
CA VAL A 9 4.50 10.53 13.06
C VAL A 9 4.13 10.95 11.64
N LEU A 10 3.00 10.49 11.10
CA LEU A 10 2.57 10.84 9.75
C LEU A 10 2.30 12.35 9.60
N GLU A 11 1.63 12.96 10.57
CA GLU A 11 1.35 14.40 10.60
C GLU A 11 2.63 15.23 10.73
N ALA A 12 3.59 14.78 11.53
CA ALA A 12 4.90 15.43 11.66
C ALA A 12 5.70 15.43 10.34
N GLN A 13 5.44 14.46 9.45
CA GLN A 13 5.99 14.41 8.09
C GLN A 13 5.13 15.19 7.07
N GLN A 14 4.13 15.94 7.53
CA GLN A 14 3.20 16.72 6.70
C GLN A 14 2.32 15.87 5.77
N TRP A 15 2.16 14.58 6.03
CA TRP A 15 1.14 13.80 5.33
C TRP A 15 -0.25 14.15 5.88
N PRO A 16 -1.25 14.32 5.00
CA PRO A 16 -2.62 14.52 5.45
C PRO A 16 -3.12 13.24 6.11
N VAL A 17 -3.69 13.31 7.30
CA VAL A 17 -4.21 12.13 8.00
C VAL A 17 -5.64 12.38 8.45
N GLU A 18 -6.46 11.36 8.26
CA GLU A 18 -7.84 11.31 8.71
C GLU A 18 -8.08 9.98 9.42
N ARG A 19 -8.72 10.02 10.58
CA ARG A 19 -9.08 8.80 11.30
C ARG A 19 -10.41 8.28 10.76
N LEU A 20 -10.43 7.06 10.24
CA LEU A 20 -11.63 6.41 9.74
C LEU A 20 -12.32 5.54 10.80
N SER A 21 -11.55 4.95 11.71
CA SER A 21 -12.06 4.10 12.78
C SER A 21 -11.09 4.08 13.98
N GLU A 22 -11.39 3.25 14.98
CA GLU A 22 -10.49 3.04 16.11
C GLU A 22 -9.15 2.40 15.71
N ALA A 23 -9.11 1.69 14.59
CA ALA A 23 -7.95 0.93 14.11
C ALA A 23 -7.43 1.37 12.73
N THR A 24 -8.07 2.33 12.06
CA THR A 24 -7.75 2.69 10.68
C THR A 24 -7.56 4.20 10.50
N LEU A 25 -6.45 4.56 9.85
CA LEU A 25 -6.17 5.89 9.32
C LEU A 25 -6.23 5.88 7.80
N ARG A 26 -6.65 7.00 7.23
CA ARG A 26 -6.54 7.33 5.81
C ARG A 26 -5.56 8.47 5.65
N SER A 27 -4.72 8.35 4.64
CA SER A 27 -3.74 9.33 4.21
C SER A 27 -3.59 9.26 2.70
N ARG A 28 -2.60 9.96 2.17
CA ARG A 28 -2.19 9.93 0.77
C ARG A 28 -0.79 10.48 0.64
N PHE A 29 -0.06 9.98 -0.35
CA PHE A 29 1.22 10.56 -0.76
C PHE A 29 1.18 10.90 -2.24
N ARG A 30 2.02 11.87 -2.64
CA ARG A 30 2.24 12.19 -4.04
C ARG A 30 3.55 11.55 -4.47
N SER A 31 3.52 10.82 -5.58
CA SER A 31 4.72 10.31 -6.24
C SER A 31 4.65 10.67 -7.71
N LYS A 32 5.71 11.33 -8.22
CA LYS A 32 5.73 12.00 -9.54
C LYS A 32 4.46 12.86 -9.72
N ASP A 33 3.68 12.58 -10.77
CA ASP A 33 2.47 13.31 -11.12
C ASP A 33 1.18 12.64 -10.58
N ARG A 34 1.29 11.68 -9.66
CA ARG A 34 0.17 10.87 -9.17
C ARG A 34 0.00 10.99 -7.66
N ILE A 35 -1.24 10.85 -7.22
CA ILE A 35 -1.61 10.79 -5.80
C ILE A 35 -2.09 9.37 -5.52
N PHE A 36 -1.46 8.72 -4.56
CA PHE A 36 -1.83 7.38 -4.13
C PHE A 36 -2.58 7.45 -2.80
N PRO A 37 -3.76 6.81 -2.67
CA PRO A 37 -4.40 6.66 -1.38
C PRO A 37 -3.54 5.77 -0.48
N LEU A 38 -3.43 6.11 0.79
CA LEU A 38 -2.72 5.31 1.79
C LEU A 38 -3.68 5.00 2.93
N PHE A 39 -3.83 3.72 3.26
CA PHE A 39 -4.53 3.26 4.44
C PHE A 39 -3.52 2.70 5.43
N VAL A 40 -3.71 2.98 6.71
CA VAL A 40 -2.93 2.40 7.79
C VAL A 40 -3.89 1.69 8.72
N HIS A 41 -3.74 0.38 8.84
CA HIS A 41 -4.58 -0.46 9.68
C HIS A 41 -3.76 -1.09 10.80
N LEU A 42 -4.25 -0.99 12.03
CA LEU A 42 -3.60 -1.52 13.22
C LEU A 42 -4.35 -2.76 13.72
N GLU A 43 -3.64 -3.88 13.73
CA GLU A 43 -4.07 -5.13 14.36
C GLU A 43 -3.34 -5.33 15.69
N PRO A 44 -3.69 -6.34 16.52
CA PRO A 44 -3.04 -6.54 17.81
C PRO A 44 -1.52 -6.73 17.76
N LEU A 45 -0.99 -7.30 16.67
CA LEU A 45 0.43 -7.64 16.53
C LEU A 45 1.12 -6.91 15.39
N PHE A 46 0.36 -6.44 14.40
CA PHE A 46 0.90 -5.89 13.16
C PHE A 46 0.25 -4.55 12.84
N VAL A 47 0.98 -3.73 12.09
CA VAL A 47 0.41 -2.61 11.36
C VAL A 47 0.64 -2.83 9.87
N THR A 48 -0.39 -2.54 9.08
CA THR A 48 -0.34 -2.63 7.62
C THR A 48 -0.49 -1.24 7.04
N PHE A 49 0.45 -0.86 6.19
CA PHE A 49 0.39 0.32 5.34
C PHE A 49 0.04 -0.15 3.93
N ALA A 50 -1.04 0.34 3.33
CA ALA A 50 -1.55 -0.17 2.07
C ALA A 50 -2.02 0.93 1.12
N VAL A 51 -1.64 0.80 -0.15
CA VAL A 51 -2.22 1.56 -1.26
C VAL A 51 -3.41 0.78 -1.81
N ILE A 52 -4.62 1.30 -1.57
CA ILE A 52 -5.88 0.66 -1.95
C ILE A 52 -6.87 1.71 -2.51
N PRO A 53 -7.37 1.54 -3.74
CA PRO A 53 -6.84 0.65 -4.77
C PRO A 53 -5.49 1.18 -5.30
N TYR A 54 -4.54 0.29 -5.54
CA TYR A 54 -3.36 0.57 -6.38
C TYR A 54 -3.73 0.52 -7.86
N ALA A 55 -4.44 -0.53 -8.27
CA ALA A 55 -5.05 -0.73 -9.57
C ALA A 55 -6.30 -1.62 -9.39
N ARG A 56 -7.01 -1.95 -10.48
CA ARG A 56 -8.11 -2.91 -10.45
C ARG A 56 -7.82 -4.06 -11.39
N LEU A 57 -8.21 -5.28 -11.02
CA LEU A 57 -8.25 -6.36 -11.98
C LEU A 57 -9.26 -6.04 -13.10
N PRO A 58 -8.94 -6.40 -14.35
CA PRO A 58 -9.90 -6.33 -15.44
C PRO A 58 -11.01 -7.37 -15.23
N GLU A 59 -12.21 -7.09 -15.75
CA GLU A 59 -13.35 -8.02 -15.66
C GLU A 59 -13.15 -9.28 -16.51
N GLU A 60 -12.32 -9.19 -17.56
CA GLU A 60 -12.03 -10.30 -18.47
C GLU A 60 -11.10 -11.32 -17.77
N PRO A 61 -11.53 -12.59 -17.59
CA PRO A 61 -10.81 -13.56 -16.76
C PRO A 61 -9.39 -13.88 -17.22
N GLU A 62 -9.12 -14.02 -18.52
CA GLU A 62 -7.78 -14.36 -19.01
C GLU A 62 -6.78 -13.23 -18.76
N THR A 63 -7.23 -11.99 -18.94
CA THR A 63 -6.45 -10.79 -18.65
C THR A 63 -6.24 -10.65 -17.14
N ALA A 64 -7.24 -10.92 -16.32
CA ALA A 64 -7.11 -10.90 -14.87
C ALA A 64 -6.07 -11.93 -14.38
N GLU A 65 -6.09 -13.13 -14.94
CA GLU A 65 -5.09 -14.17 -14.65
C GLU A 65 -3.67 -13.73 -15.06
N ALA A 66 -3.53 -13.08 -16.21
CA ALA A 66 -2.25 -12.53 -16.66
C ALA A 66 -1.73 -11.45 -15.70
N VAL A 67 -2.59 -10.54 -15.24
CA VAL A 67 -2.24 -9.52 -14.23
C VAL A 67 -1.83 -10.19 -12.92
N MET A 68 -2.62 -11.12 -12.38
CA MET A 68 -2.30 -11.83 -11.14
C MET A 68 -0.96 -12.59 -11.24
N THR A 69 -0.72 -13.26 -12.36
CA THR A 69 0.57 -13.93 -12.64
C THR A 69 1.73 -12.94 -12.64
N ARG A 70 1.53 -11.73 -13.18
CA ARG A 70 2.55 -10.67 -13.14
C ARG A 70 2.79 -10.18 -11.72
N LEU A 71 1.74 -9.96 -10.92
CA LEU A 71 1.85 -9.56 -9.51
C LEU A 71 2.65 -10.58 -8.69
N LEU A 72 2.41 -11.88 -8.90
CA LEU A 72 3.17 -12.95 -8.24
C LEU A 72 4.66 -12.91 -8.60
N LYS A 73 5.00 -12.63 -9.87
CA LYS A 73 6.41 -12.45 -10.29
C LYS A 73 7.03 -11.22 -9.63
N LEU A 74 6.32 -10.11 -9.60
CA LEU A 74 6.77 -8.89 -8.89
C LEU A 74 6.99 -9.17 -7.40
N ASN A 75 6.11 -9.93 -6.75
CA ASN A 75 6.25 -10.31 -5.34
C ASN A 75 7.53 -11.07 -5.00
N ARG A 76 8.12 -11.76 -5.99
CA ARG A 76 9.42 -12.42 -5.86
C ARG A 76 10.60 -11.43 -6.01
N GLU A 77 10.41 -10.33 -6.72
CA GLU A 77 11.44 -9.34 -7.04
C GLU A 77 11.49 -8.17 -6.04
N ILE A 78 10.38 -7.89 -5.35
CA ILE A 78 10.28 -6.80 -4.37
C ILE A 78 10.59 -7.26 -2.94
N ASN A 79 11.18 -6.36 -2.17
CA ASN A 79 11.46 -6.53 -0.76
C ASN A 79 10.51 -5.65 0.07
N LEU A 80 10.16 -6.11 1.27
CA LEU A 80 9.30 -5.43 2.26
C LEU A 80 7.83 -5.23 1.85
N ALA A 81 7.56 -4.89 0.59
CA ALA A 81 6.21 -4.75 0.07
C ALA A 81 5.66 -6.05 -0.53
N LYS A 82 4.33 -6.15 -0.62
CA LYS A 82 3.61 -7.22 -1.30
C LYS A 82 2.41 -6.69 -2.07
N TYR A 83 2.18 -7.27 -3.24
CA TYR A 83 0.95 -7.16 -3.99
C TYR A 83 -0.03 -8.25 -3.54
N SER A 84 -1.29 -7.87 -3.35
CA SER A 84 -2.42 -8.76 -3.14
C SER A 84 -3.64 -8.25 -3.93
N VAL A 85 -4.70 -9.04 -3.96
CA VAL A 85 -5.99 -8.67 -4.55
C VAL A 85 -7.05 -9.02 -3.52
N ASP A 86 -8.04 -8.15 -3.33
CA ASP A 86 -9.20 -8.42 -2.48
C ASP A 86 -10.38 -9.01 -3.27
N ASP A 87 -11.48 -9.29 -2.55
CA ASP A 87 -12.68 -9.91 -3.13
C ASP A 87 -13.41 -8.99 -4.13
N ASP A 88 -13.15 -7.68 -4.09
CA ASP A 88 -13.71 -6.68 -5.01
C ASP A 88 -12.84 -6.49 -6.27
N GLY A 89 -11.69 -7.19 -6.34
CA GLY A 89 -10.73 -7.09 -7.44
C GLY A 89 -9.83 -5.86 -7.36
N ASP A 90 -9.79 -5.15 -6.22
CA ASP A 90 -8.84 -4.07 -6.00
C ASP A 90 -7.45 -4.68 -5.76
N ILE A 91 -6.48 -4.24 -6.57
CA ILE A 91 -5.08 -4.59 -6.39
C ILE A 91 -4.54 -3.72 -5.26
N ILE A 92 -3.90 -4.37 -4.29
CA ILE A 92 -3.35 -3.76 -3.09
C ILE A 92 -1.83 -3.84 -3.17
N LEU A 93 -1.14 -2.74 -2.84
CA LEU A 93 0.30 -2.75 -2.57
C LEU A 93 0.51 -2.40 -1.10
N SER A 94 1.04 -3.32 -0.30
CA SER A 94 1.14 -3.17 1.15
C SER A 94 2.54 -3.44 1.71
N VAL A 95 2.82 -2.85 2.87
CA VAL A 95 3.96 -3.12 3.74
C VAL A 95 3.42 -3.42 5.14
N GLU A 96 3.98 -4.43 5.81
CA GLU A 96 3.55 -4.85 7.14
C GLU A 96 4.73 -4.90 8.11
N TYR A 97 4.51 -4.44 9.34
CA TYR A 97 5.49 -4.51 10.42
C TYR A 97 4.87 -5.06 11.71
N ARG A 98 5.70 -5.74 12.52
CA ARG A 98 5.34 -6.10 13.90
C ARG A 98 5.37 -4.86 14.79
N ILE A 99 4.35 -4.68 15.62
CA ILE A 99 4.25 -3.52 16.52
C ILE A 99 5.29 -3.53 17.64
N GLU A 100 5.77 -4.72 18.03
CA GLU A 100 6.63 -4.95 19.21
C GLU A 100 7.93 -4.12 19.21
N HIS A 101 8.42 -3.74 18.03
CA HIS A 101 9.64 -2.94 17.88
C HIS A 101 9.48 -1.78 16.90
N LEU A 102 8.24 -1.48 16.51
CA LEU A 102 8.00 -0.52 15.46
C LEU A 102 8.40 0.89 15.89
N ASP A 103 9.30 1.51 15.13
CA ASP A 103 9.81 2.85 15.41
C ASP A 103 9.38 3.91 14.37
N PRO A 104 9.45 5.22 14.68
CA PRO A 104 9.03 6.27 13.77
C PRO A 104 9.74 6.31 12.42
N SER A 105 10.97 5.80 12.32
CA SER A 105 11.69 5.68 11.04
C SER A 105 11.11 4.59 10.15
N GLU A 106 10.70 3.45 10.72
CA GLU A 106 10.05 2.38 9.96
C GLU A 106 8.69 2.82 9.38
N ILE A 107 7.97 3.74 10.04
CA ILE A 107 6.76 4.35 9.47
C ILE A 107 7.08 5.16 8.21
N ARG A 108 8.20 5.89 8.22
CA ARG A 108 8.65 6.66 7.04
C ARG A 108 9.11 5.71 5.95
N ASP A 109 9.90 4.71 6.30
CA ASP A 109 10.38 3.69 5.38
C ASP A 109 9.22 2.95 4.72
N ALA A 110 8.13 2.68 5.43
CA ALA A 110 6.92 2.09 4.87
C ALA A 110 6.37 2.94 3.71
N VAL A 111 6.21 4.25 3.93
CA VAL A 111 5.67 5.17 2.90
C VAL A 111 6.66 5.36 1.76
N ASP A 112 7.97 5.39 2.04
CA ASP A 112 9.01 5.49 1.02
C ASP A 112 9.06 4.24 0.12
N VAL A 113 8.99 3.05 0.73
CA VAL A 113 8.93 1.76 0.01
C VAL A 113 7.68 1.70 -0.86
N LEU A 114 6.51 2.08 -0.31
CA LEU A 114 5.26 2.14 -1.07
C LEU A 114 5.37 3.14 -2.22
N SER A 115 5.91 4.33 -2.00
CA SER A 115 6.08 5.35 -3.03
C SER A 115 7.00 4.87 -4.16
N PHE A 116 8.12 4.24 -3.79
CA PHE A 116 9.08 3.69 -4.73
C PHE A 116 8.47 2.61 -5.62
N TYR A 117 7.83 1.60 -5.02
CA TYR A 117 7.25 0.50 -5.80
C TYR A 117 5.98 0.91 -6.54
N ALA A 118 5.20 1.83 -5.97
CA ALA A 118 4.04 2.39 -6.65
C ALA A 118 4.49 3.00 -7.98
N ASP A 119 5.53 3.84 -7.99
CA ASP A 119 6.06 4.45 -9.20
C ASP A 119 6.77 3.47 -10.14
N LYS A 120 7.56 2.55 -9.59
CA LYS A 120 8.40 1.64 -10.39
C LYS A 120 7.55 0.70 -11.25
N HIS A 121 6.44 0.20 -10.72
CA HIS A 121 5.61 -0.79 -11.41
C HIS A 121 4.30 -0.22 -11.95
N HIS A 122 4.02 1.07 -11.73
CA HIS A 122 2.76 1.70 -12.13
C HIS A 122 2.45 1.42 -13.60
N GLU A 123 3.36 1.79 -14.51
CA GLU A 123 3.10 1.66 -15.93
C GLU A 123 2.86 0.21 -16.36
N ASP A 124 3.63 -0.73 -15.81
CA ASP A 124 3.55 -2.14 -16.15
C ASP A 124 2.21 -2.74 -15.69
N VAL A 125 1.86 -2.54 -14.42
CA VAL A 125 0.62 -3.05 -13.84
C VAL A 125 -0.61 -2.40 -14.48
N HIS A 126 -0.61 -1.08 -14.68
CA HIS A 126 -1.76 -0.40 -15.28
C HIS A 126 -1.95 -0.70 -16.77
N LYS A 127 -0.88 -0.92 -17.54
CA LYS A 127 -1.00 -1.33 -18.96
C LYS A 127 -1.64 -2.71 -19.09
N LEU A 128 -1.34 -3.63 -18.15
CA LEU A 128 -1.95 -4.96 -18.14
C LEU A 128 -3.37 -4.96 -17.58
N ALA A 129 -3.64 -4.09 -16.59
CA ALA A 129 -4.94 -3.96 -15.93
C ALA A 129 -5.98 -3.14 -16.73
N SER A 130 -5.54 -2.34 -17.70
CA SER A 130 -6.41 -1.51 -18.55
C SER A 130 -6.07 -1.73 -20.03
N PRO A 131 -6.44 -2.89 -20.60
CA PRO A 131 -6.18 -3.23 -22.00
C PRO A 131 -6.80 -2.25 -23.00
#